data_AF-A0A4Y9ZJG6-F1
#
_entry.id   AF-A0A4Y9ZJG6-F1
#
_cell.length_a   1.000
_cell.length_b   1.000
_cell.length_c   1.000
_cell.angle_alpha   90.00
_cell.angle_beta   90.00
_cell.angle_gamma   90.00
#
_symmetry.space_group_name_H-M   'P 1'
#
loop_
_entity.id
_entity.type
_entity.pdbx_description
1 polymer ?
#
loop_
_entity_poly.entity_id
_entity_poly.type
_entity_poly.pdbx_seq_one_letter_code
_entity_poly.pdbx_strand_id
1 'polypeptide(L)'
;MRRGDFIKEDWVMEHDPAQHVARVKEHLETGRDFLASRQEVRSYDIAGIKPDETQFTHQPPNPDDPFYVATDERDADALKAIAAGGAVFLNDLLTIEDRQAFGWPLMVTDVRALVEQALLARSAYFYAHSMSSVAGGIVNMRAARGADPRTTLLD
;
A
#
# COMPACT_ATOMS: atom_id res chain seq x y z
N MET A 1 -2.24 16.50 -0.84
CA MET A 1 -2.65 17.05 0.47
C MET A 1 -2.14 16.07 1.51
N ARG A 2 -1.56 16.54 2.62
CA ARG A 2 -0.81 15.67 3.55
C ARG A 2 -1.68 15.12 4.66
N ARG A 3 -1.32 14.00 5.32
CA ARG A 3 -2.08 13.49 6.50
C ARG A 3 -2.32 14.59 7.54
N GLY A 4 -1.28 15.36 7.90
CA GLY A 4 -1.41 16.48 8.84
C GLY A 4 -2.28 17.63 8.34
N ASP A 5 -2.45 17.80 7.01
CA ASP A 5 -3.41 18.74 6.44
C ASP A 5 -4.83 18.20 6.59
N PHE A 6 -5.03 16.90 6.36
CA PHE A 6 -6.33 16.24 6.57
C PHE A 6 -6.77 16.28 8.04
N ILE A 7 -5.85 16.17 9.02
CA ILE A 7 -6.20 16.26 10.46
C ILE A 7 -6.77 17.64 10.78
N LYS A 8 -6.16 18.70 10.22
CA LYS A 8 -6.58 20.09 10.46
C LYS A 8 -7.96 20.40 9.90
N GLU A 9 -8.33 19.75 8.80
CA GLU A 9 -9.61 19.93 8.12
C GLU A 9 -10.68 18.90 8.56
N ASP A 10 -10.38 18.07 9.57
CA ASP A 10 -11.26 16.99 10.07
C ASP A 10 -11.64 15.95 8.98
N TRP A 11 -10.73 15.73 8.04
CA TRP A 11 -10.88 14.79 6.92
C TRP A 11 -10.17 13.46 7.19
N VAL A 12 -9.64 13.25 8.40
CA VAL A 12 -9.07 11.95 8.79
C VAL A 12 -10.13 11.14 9.49
N MET A 13 -10.28 9.88 9.06
CA MET A 13 -11.23 8.95 9.66
C MET A 13 -10.90 8.62 11.12
N GLU A 14 -9.60 8.56 11.48
CA GLU A 14 -9.12 8.41 12.86
C GLU A 14 -8.07 9.46 13.23
N HIS A 15 -8.32 10.22 14.30
CA HIS A 15 -7.35 11.14 14.88
C HIS A 15 -6.22 10.42 15.64
N ASP A 16 -6.46 9.20 16.11
CA ASP A 16 -5.50 8.39 16.88
C ASP A 16 -4.73 7.41 15.96
N PRO A 17 -3.38 7.48 15.91
CA PRO A 17 -2.54 6.53 15.17
C PRO A 17 -2.80 5.06 15.52
N ALA A 18 -3.14 4.73 16.78
CA ALA A 18 -3.40 3.35 17.18
C ALA A 18 -4.69 2.80 16.56
N GLN A 19 -5.75 3.62 16.53
CA GLN A 19 -6.99 3.27 15.86
C GLN A 19 -6.80 3.12 14.35
N HIS A 20 -6.00 4.00 13.75
CA HIS A 20 -5.64 3.91 12.34
C HIS A 20 -4.96 2.58 11.99
N VAL A 21 -3.96 2.17 12.79
CA VAL A 21 -3.28 0.88 12.61
C VAL A 21 -4.25 -0.29 12.78
N ALA A 22 -5.13 -0.25 13.77
CA ALA A 22 -6.12 -1.30 14.00
C ALA A 22 -7.02 -1.49 12.78
N ARG A 23 -7.52 -0.40 12.20
CA ARG A 23 -8.33 -0.43 10.98
C ARG A 23 -7.56 -0.94 9.76
N VAL A 24 -6.32 -0.50 9.56
CA VAL A 24 -5.47 -1.02 8.48
C VAL A 24 -5.35 -2.54 8.61
N LYS A 25 -5.10 -3.05 9.82
CA LYS A 25 -4.98 -4.50 10.07
C LYS A 25 -6.28 -5.25 9.81
N GLU A 26 -7.43 -4.70 10.18
CA GLU A 26 -8.75 -5.29 9.89
C GLU A 26 -8.98 -5.45 8.36
N HIS A 27 -8.66 -4.42 7.58
CA HIS A 27 -8.78 -4.50 6.13
C HIS A 27 -7.77 -5.46 5.50
N LEU A 28 -6.53 -5.50 6.01
CA LEU A 28 -5.53 -6.47 5.55
C LEU A 28 -5.90 -7.91 5.90
N GLU A 29 -6.52 -8.14 7.06
CA GLU A 29 -7.07 -9.45 7.44
C GLU A 29 -8.19 -9.89 6.49
N THR A 30 -9.14 -9.00 6.20
CA THR A 30 -10.18 -9.26 5.19
C THR A 30 -9.56 -9.58 3.83
N GLY A 31 -8.53 -8.83 3.43
CA GLY A 31 -7.78 -9.06 2.21
C GLY A 31 -7.09 -10.42 2.17
N ARG A 32 -6.46 -10.83 3.27
CA ARG A 32 -5.82 -12.15 3.41
C ARG A 32 -6.83 -13.28 3.26
N ASP A 33 -7.99 -13.17 3.91
CA ASP A 33 -9.05 -14.18 3.83
C ASP A 33 -9.62 -14.30 2.41
N PHE A 34 -9.75 -13.17 1.69
CA PHE A 34 -10.08 -13.17 0.28
C PHE A 34 -8.99 -13.85 -0.57
N LEU A 35 -7.72 -13.50 -0.35
CA LEU A 35 -6.60 -14.10 -1.07
C LEU A 35 -6.51 -15.62 -0.88
N ALA A 36 -6.88 -16.12 0.30
CA ALA A 36 -6.89 -17.55 0.63
C ALA A 36 -8.07 -18.32 0.02
N SER A 37 -9.22 -17.65 -0.19
CA SER A 37 -10.45 -18.29 -0.67
C SER A 37 -10.70 -18.13 -2.16
N ARG A 38 -10.01 -17.19 -2.83
CA ARG A 38 -10.19 -16.94 -4.28
C ARG A 38 -9.79 -18.15 -5.11
N GLN A 39 -10.56 -18.39 -6.19
CA GLN A 39 -10.34 -19.50 -7.12
C GLN A 39 -9.85 -19.04 -8.51
N GLU A 40 -9.99 -17.75 -8.80
CA GLU A 40 -9.63 -17.15 -10.09
C GLU A 40 -9.19 -15.70 -9.90
N VAL A 41 -8.46 -15.17 -10.87
CA VAL A 41 -8.19 -13.74 -11.02
C VAL A 41 -9.12 -13.18 -12.09
N ARG A 42 -9.71 -12.02 -11.80
CA ARG A 42 -10.43 -11.21 -12.80
C ARG A 42 -9.65 -9.95 -13.08
N SER A 43 -9.71 -9.39 -14.28
CA SER A 43 -9.19 -8.06 -14.54
C SER A 43 -10.29 -7.01 -14.42
N TYR A 44 -9.87 -5.75 -14.36
CA TYR A 44 -10.76 -4.61 -14.61
C TYR A 44 -11.31 -4.68 -16.04
N ASP A 45 -12.47 -4.08 -16.27
CA ASP A 45 -13.09 -3.97 -17.61
C ASP A 45 -12.37 -2.90 -18.45
N ILE A 46 -11.18 -3.25 -18.94
CA ILE A 46 -10.32 -2.39 -19.77
C ILE A 46 -9.92 -3.17 -21.02
N ALA A 47 -10.16 -2.58 -22.19
CA ALA A 47 -9.87 -3.21 -23.48
C ALA A 47 -8.40 -3.64 -23.58
N GLY A 48 -8.19 -4.92 -23.92
CA GLY A 48 -6.85 -5.51 -24.13
C GLY A 48 -6.13 -5.96 -22.86
N ILE A 49 -6.68 -5.67 -21.67
CA ILE A 49 -6.11 -6.13 -20.41
C ILE A 49 -6.65 -7.53 -20.09
N LYS A 50 -5.74 -8.44 -19.76
CA LYS A 50 -6.06 -9.82 -19.33
C LYS A 50 -5.84 -9.95 -17.82
N PRO A 51 -6.54 -10.87 -17.14
CA PRO A 51 -6.25 -11.24 -15.76
C PRO A 51 -4.76 -11.59 -15.57
N ASP A 52 -4.15 -11.01 -14.53
CA ASP A 52 -2.77 -11.35 -14.16
C ASP A 52 -2.74 -12.58 -13.24
N GLU A 53 -2.62 -13.74 -13.87
CA GLU A 53 -2.52 -15.05 -13.19
C GLU A 53 -1.27 -15.18 -12.32
N THR A 54 -0.25 -14.31 -12.48
CA THR A 54 0.91 -14.32 -11.59
C THR A 54 0.52 -13.96 -10.15
N GLN A 55 -0.66 -13.39 -9.92
CA GLN A 55 -1.16 -13.18 -8.57
C GLN A 55 -1.34 -14.48 -7.77
N PHE A 56 -1.38 -15.65 -8.41
CA PHE A 56 -1.39 -16.96 -7.74
C PHE A 56 -0.01 -17.56 -7.48
N THR A 57 1.08 -16.94 -7.95
CA THR A 57 2.43 -17.53 -7.79
C THR A 57 2.90 -17.56 -6.34
N HIS A 58 2.35 -16.69 -5.50
CA HIS A 58 2.68 -16.60 -4.08
C HIS A 58 1.49 -17.01 -3.23
N GLN A 59 1.78 -17.68 -2.12
CA GLN A 59 0.80 -17.94 -1.09
C GLN A 59 0.35 -16.61 -0.46
N PRO A 60 -0.90 -16.52 0.03
CA PRO A 60 -1.34 -15.40 0.86
C PRO A 60 -0.39 -15.18 2.05
N PRO A 61 -0.22 -13.92 2.53
CA PRO A 61 0.61 -13.63 3.69
C PRO A 61 0.05 -14.29 4.97
N ASN A 62 0.94 -14.62 5.91
CA ASN A 62 0.55 -15.09 7.23
C ASN A 62 0.02 -13.93 8.10
N PRO A 63 -0.73 -14.22 9.19
CA PRO A 63 -1.26 -13.17 10.06
C PRO A 63 -0.24 -12.23 10.70
N ASP A 64 0.97 -12.73 10.97
CA ASP A 64 2.04 -11.98 11.63
C ASP A 64 3.11 -11.47 10.65
N ASP A 65 2.90 -11.64 9.34
CA ASP A 65 3.82 -11.11 8.34
C ASP A 65 3.80 -9.56 8.36
N PRO A 66 4.95 -8.91 8.16
CA PRO A 66 5.00 -7.45 8.08
C PRO A 66 4.23 -6.95 6.86
N PHE A 67 3.64 -5.76 6.98
CA PHE A 67 2.93 -5.10 5.88
C PHE A 67 3.58 -3.78 5.51
N TYR A 68 3.62 -3.47 4.21
CA TYR A 68 4.25 -2.25 3.74
C TYR A 68 3.28 -1.06 3.82
N VAL A 69 3.79 0.08 4.31
CA VAL A 69 3.05 1.34 4.38
C VAL A 69 3.81 2.43 3.63
N ALA A 70 3.16 3.02 2.63
CA ALA A 70 3.56 4.30 2.05
C ALA A 70 2.77 5.41 2.77
N THR A 71 3.49 6.29 3.46
CA THR A 71 2.89 7.38 4.23
C THR A 71 3.76 8.62 4.14
N ASP A 72 3.13 9.80 4.20
CA ASP A 72 3.80 11.08 4.29
C ASP A 72 3.89 11.61 5.74
N GLU A 73 3.53 10.78 6.72
CA GLU A 73 3.65 11.06 8.15
C GLU A 73 5.11 11.37 8.53
N ARG A 74 5.29 12.38 9.38
CA ARG A 74 6.60 12.86 9.86
C ARG A 74 6.71 12.87 11.38
N ASP A 75 5.59 12.75 12.08
CA ASP A 75 5.57 12.61 13.53
C ASP A 75 6.23 11.28 13.92
N ALA A 76 7.32 11.37 14.67
CA ALA A 76 8.11 10.22 15.08
C ALA A 76 7.31 9.27 15.99
N ASP A 77 6.42 9.80 16.83
CA ASP A 77 5.62 8.98 17.74
C ASP A 77 4.53 8.22 16.96
N ALA A 78 3.90 8.88 15.98
CA ALA A 78 2.95 8.23 15.07
C ALA A 78 3.63 7.15 14.23
N LEU A 79 4.81 7.42 13.65
CA LEU A 79 5.57 6.44 12.88
C LEU A 79 5.99 5.24 13.74
N LYS A 80 6.41 5.48 14.98
CA LYS A 80 6.76 4.42 15.93
C LYS A 80 5.55 3.56 16.30
N ALA A 81 4.38 4.17 16.50
CA ALA A 81 3.13 3.44 16.74
C ALA A 81 2.75 2.56 15.54
N ILE A 82 2.89 3.09 14.32
CA ILE A 82 2.62 2.34 13.08
C ILE A 82 3.61 1.17 12.92
N ALA A 83 4.90 1.41 13.12
CA ALA A 83 5.93 0.36 13.06
C ALA A 83 5.70 -0.74 14.10
N ALA A 84 5.33 -0.38 15.34
CA ALA A 84 5.02 -1.33 16.40
C ALA A 84 3.83 -2.24 16.06
N GLY A 85 2.96 -1.82 15.12
CA GLY A 85 1.86 -2.63 14.59
C GLY A 85 2.26 -3.70 13.58
N GLY A 86 3.52 -3.73 13.13
CA GLY A 86 4.03 -4.63 12.09
C GLY A 86 4.26 -3.96 10.72
N ALA A 87 4.18 -2.63 10.65
CA ALA A 87 4.41 -1.90 9.40
C ALA A 87 5.91 -1.81 9.07
N VAL A 88 6.24 -1.93 7.79
CA VAL A 88 7.56 -1.62 7.23
C VAL A 88 7.45 -0.46 6.24
N PHE A 89 8.43 0.45 6.27
CA PHE A 89 8.51 1.61 5.40
C PHE A 89 9.58 1.44 4.33
N LEU A 90 9.58 2.33 3.33
CA LEU A 90 10.57 2.27 2.25
C LEU A 90 12.01 2.33 2.79
N ASN A 91 12.26 3.11 3.84
CA ASN A 91 13.59 3.19 4.46
C ASN A 91 14.08 1.87 5.05
N ASP A 92 13.17 1.00 5.47
CA ASP A 92 13.49 -0.31 6.06
C ASP A 92 13.85 -1.34 4.97
N LEU A 93 13.41 -1.09 3.74
CA LEU A 93 13.65 -1.95 2.58
C LEU A 93 14.89 -1.54 1.77
N LEU A 94 15.33 -0.27 1.88
CA LEU A 94 16.48 0.24 1.12
C LEU A 94 17.81 -0.23 1.70
N THR A 95 18.55 -1.03 0.93
CA THR A 95 19.89 -1.51 1.27
C THR A 95 20.96 -0.43 1.09
N ILE A 96 22.20 -0.69 1.55
CA ILE A 96 23.31 0.23 1.30
C ILE A 96 23.69 0.23 -0.19
N GLU A 97 23.54 -0.90 -0.86
CA GLU A 97 23.75 -1.07 -2.30
C GLU A 97 22.75 -0.21 -3.10
N ASP A 98 21.48 -0.19 -2.72
CA ASP A 98 20.47 0.69 -3.35
C ASP A 98 20.86 2.16 -3.18
N ARG A 99 21.31 2.54 -1.98
CA ARG A 99 21.73 3.91 -1.69
C ARG A 99 22.95 4.32 -2.50
N GLN A 100 23.87 3.41 -2.77
CA GLN A 100 25.04 3.65 -3.61
C GLN A 100 24.67 3.71 -5.10
N ALA A 101 23.81 2.79 -5.56
CA ALA A 101 23.42 2.68 -6.96
C ALA A 101 22.58 3.86 -7.42
N PHE A 102 21.61 4.28 -6.60
CA PHE A 102 20.70 5.36 -6.96
C PHE A 102 21.21 6.71 -6.43
N GLY A 103 21.67 6.80 -5.18
CA GLY A 103 22.23 8.03 -4.62
C GLY A 103 21.20 9.13 -4.38
N TRP A 104 21.47 10.33 -4.89
CA TRP A 104 20.64 11.53 -4.68
C TRP A 104 19.16 11.44 -5.12
N PRO A 105 18.75 10.68 -6.16
CA PRO A 105 17.34 10.51 -6.52
C PRO A 105 16.51 9.92 -5.38
N LEU A 106 17.08 9.05 -4.54
CA LEU A 106 16.38 8.53 -3.35
C LEU A 106 16.16 9.60 -2.27
N MET A 107 16.81 10.76 -2.36
CA MET A 107 16.54 11.90 -1.49
C MET A 107 15.34 12.73 -1.94
N VAL A 108 14.88 12.55 -3.18
CA VAL A 108 13.75 13.29 -3.76
C VAL A 108 12.46 12.54 -3.46
N THR A 109 11.56 13.17 -2.69
CA THR A 109 10.29 12.55 -2.27
C THR A 109 9.45 12.06 -3.43
N ASP A 110 9.44 12.78 -4.54
CA ASP A 110 8.62 12.43 -5.72
C ASP A 110 9.14 11.17 -6.41
N VAL A 111 10.46 11.00 -6.48
CA VAL A 111 11.08 9.77 -7.01
C VAL A 111 10.74 8.60 -6.11
N ARG A 112 10.84 8.77 -4.79
CA ARG A 112 10.43 7.74 -3.83
C ARG A 112 8.96 7.39 -4.01
N ALA A 113 8.07 8.36 -4.08
CA ALA A 113 6.65 8.14 -4.25
C ALA A 113 6.32 7.32 -5.51
N LEU A 114 7.07 7.48 -6.60
CA LEU A 114 6.91 6.61 -7.78
C LEU A 114 7.31 5.16 -7.51
N VAL A 115 8.40 4.94 -6.76
CA VAL A 115 8.83 3.60 -6.32
C VAL A 115 7.78 2.98 -5.40
N GLU A 116 7.26 3.73 -4.43
CA GLU A 116 6.24 3.26 -3.50
C GLU A 116 4.95 2.89 -4.23
N GLN A 117 4.51 3.71 -5.20
CA GLN A 117 3.34 3.37 -6.01
C GLN A 117 3.57 2.12 -6.87
N ALA A 118 4.76 1.98 -7.46
CA ALA A 118 5.13 0.80 -8.23
C ALA A 118 5.18 -0.47 -7.37
N LEU A 119 5.62 -0.36 -6.11
CA LEU A 119 5.63 -1.44 -5.14
C LEU A 119 4.20 -1.84 -4.76
N LEU A 120 3.36 -0.87 -4.36
CA LEU A 120 1.96 -1.10 -3.97
C LEU A 120 1.09 -1.59 -5.14
N ALA A 121 1.42 -1.23 -6.37
CA ALA A 121 0.74 -1.77 -7.55
C ALA A 121 0.99 -3.28 -7.76
N ARG A 122 2.03 -3.82 -7.13
CA ARG A 122 2.41 -5.23 -7.18
C ARG A 122 2.04 -6.01 -5.92
N SER A 123 1.50 -5.35 -4.89
CA SER A 123 1.07 -6.03 -3.67
C SER A 123 -0.07 -7.03 -3.95
N ALA A 124 -0.12 -8.11 -3.15
CA ALA A 124 -1.19 -9.10 -3.26
C ALA A 124 -2.57 -8.50 -2.94
N TYR A 125 -2.63 -7.63 -1.94
CA TYR A 125 -3.81 -6.84 -1.56
C TYR A 125 -3.40 -5.38 -1.32
N PHE A 126 -4.29 -4.44 -1.62
CA PHE A 126 -4.04 -3.01 -1.47
C PHE A 126 -5.21 -2.33 -0.78
N TYR A 127 -4.93 -1.59 0.30
CA TYR A 127 -5.86 -0.73 1.00
C TYR A 127 -5.34 0.71 0.98
N ALA A 128 -6.20 1.68 0.71
CA ALA A 128 -5.86 3.09 0.78
C ALA A 128 -7.10 3.98 0.94
N HIS A 129 -6.85 5.25 1.26
CA HIS A 129 -7.89 6.26 1.35
C HIS A 129 -8.28 6.79 -0.05
N SER A 130 -9.56 6.80 -0.37
CA SER A 130 -10.15 7.16 -1.68
C SER A 130 -9.85 8.60 -2.11
N MET A 131 -9.66 9.51 -1.15
CA MET A 131 -9.30 10.91 -1.42
C MET A 131 -7.83 11.13 -1.84
N SER A 132 -7.01 10.07 -1.80
CA SER A 132 -5.60 10.16 -2.19
C SER A 132 -5.41 9.97 -3.70
N SER A 133 -4.92 11.01 -4.38
CA SER A 133 -4.49 10.89 -5.80
C SER A 133 -3.37 9.84 -5.99
N VAL A 134 -2.54 9.60 -4.97
CA VAL A 134 -1.52 8.54 -4.98
C VAL A 134 -2.18 7.16 -5.01
N ALA A 135 -3.25 6.97 -4.25
CA ALA A 135 -4.03 5.72 -4.29
C ALA A 135 -4.66 5.50 -5.67
N GLY A 136 -5.20 6.56 -6.29
CA GLY A 136 -5.70 6.50 -7.67
C GLY A 136 -4.62 6.10 -8.68
N GLY A 137 -3.40 6.63 -8.55
CA GLY A 137 -2.25 6.23 -9.36
C GLY A 137 -1.92 4.74 -9.22
N ILE A 138 -1.92 4.22 -7.99
CA ILE A 138 -1.70 2.80 -7.70
C ILE A 138 -2.79 1.94 -8.34
N VAL A 139 -4.06 2.30 -8.18
CA VAL A 139 -5.19 1.57 -8.77
C VAL A 139 -5.08 1.52 -10.29
N ASN A 140 -4.72 2.63 -10.94
CA ASN A 140 -4.49 2.65 -12.38
C ASN A 140 -3.37 1.70 -12.81
N MET A 141 -2.26 1.64 -12.06
CA MET A 141 -1.17 0.71 -12.32
C MET A 141 -1.57 -0.76 -12.08
N ARG A 142 -2.35 -1.02 -11.02
CA ARG A 142 -2.94 -2.34 -10.75
C ARG A 142 -3.85 -2.78 -11.90
N ALA A 143 -4.73 -1.89 -12.35
CA ALA A 143 -5.65 -2.14 -13.45
C ALA A 143 -4.92 -2.39 -14.77
N ALA A 144 -3.93 -1.56 -15.12
CA ALA A 144 -3.12 -1.72 -16.33
C ALA A 144 -2.33 -3.04 -16.36
N ARG A 145 -1.98 -3.60 -15.19
CA ARG A 145 -1.33 -4.91 -15.08
C ARG A 145 -2.31 -6.08 -15.21
N GLY A 146 -3.62 -5.85 -15.02
CA GLY A 146 -4.61 -6.92 -14.93
C GLY A 146 -4.77 -7.49 -13.52
N ALA A 147 -4.39 -6.73 -12.48
CA ALA A 147 -4.61 -7.13 -11.10
C ALA A 147 -6.11 -7.26 -10.76
N ASP A 148 -6.43 -8.10 -9.78
CA ASP A 148 -7.83 -8.34 -9.44
C ASP A 148 -8.46 -7.13 -8.74
N PRO A 149 -9.56 -6.55 -9.26
CA PRO A 149 -10.19 -5.40 -8.61
C PRO A 149 -10.63 -5.69 -7.18
N ARG A 150 -10.95 -6.95 -6.86
CA ARG A 150 -11.36 -7.39 -5.51
C ARG A 150 -10.20 -7.44 -4.51
N THR A 151 -8.96 -7.30 -4.98
CA THR A 151 -7.77 -7.16 -4.12
C THR A 151 -7.44 -5.70 -3.80
N THR A 152 -8.34 -4.78 -4.11
CA THR A 152 -8.18 -3.34 -3.86
C THR A 152 -9.37 -2.83 -3.05
N LEU A 153 -9.08 -2.19 -1.93
CA LEU A 153 -10.07 -1.48 -1.12
C LEU A 153 -9.67 0.00 -1.06
N LEU A 154 -10.54 0.84 -1.60
CA LEU A 154 -10.47 2.29 -1.42
C LEU A 154 -11.62 2.69 -0.52
N ASP A 155 -11.29 3.34 0.59
CA ASP A 155 -12.24 3.84 1.57
C ASP A 155 -12.19 5.36 1.60
#